data_AF-A0A0B1P099-F1
#
_entry.id   AF-A0A0B1P099-F1
#
_cell.length_a   1.000
_cell.length_b   1.000
_cell.length_c   1.000
_cell.angle_alpha   90.00
_cell.angle_beta   90.00
_cell.angle_gamma   90.00
#
_symmetry.space_group_name_H-M   'P 1'
#
loop_
_entity.id
_entity.type
_entity.pdbx_description
1 polymer ?
#
loop_
_entity_poly.entity_id
_entity_poly.type
_entity_poly.pdbx_seq_one_letter_code
_entity_poly.pdbx_strand_id
1 'polypeptide(L)'
;MAATKCRNCGGPHRSNSHKCLVRPTRSGKPTKEQMKTFRQVGEREYQAVLRAKAAEESAASAESNNIDLTNSQESEIDGNIDNIQASPIENPTGGASRL
;
A
#
# COMPACT_ATOMS: atom_id res chain seq x y z
N MET A 1 -2.91 -25.20 -17.79
CA MET A 1 -2.80 -24.43 -16.53
C MET A 1 -2.71 -25.41 -15.37
N ALA A 2 -1.58 -25.51 -14.67
CA ALA A 2 -1.52 -26.32 -13.44
C ALA A 2 -2.43 -25.65 -12.39
N ALA A 3 -3.29 -26.42 -11.72
CA ALA A 3 -4.12 -25.88 -10.65
C ALA A 3 -3.20 -25.23 -9.60
N THR A 4 -3.22 -23.90 -9.52
CA THR A 4 -2.55 -23.14 -8.45
C THR A 4 -3.25 -23.34 -7.11
N LYS A 5 -4.44 -23.96 -7.13
CA LYS A 5 -5.27 -24.25 -5.96
C LYS A 5 -4.87 -25.57 -5.30
N CYS A 6 -4.57 -25.51 -4.01
CA CYS A 6 -4.25 -26.67 -3.19
C CYS A 6 -5.44 -27.62 -3.09
N ARG A 7 -5.24 -28.93 -3.31
CA ARG A 7 -6.32 -29.92 -3.20
C ARG A 7 -6.77 -30.17 -1.76
N ASN A 8 -5.91 -29.90 -0.79
CA ASN A 8 -6.18 -30.20 0.61
C ASN A 8 -6.90 -29.03 1.31
N CYS A 9 -6.42 -27.80 1.08
CA CYS A 9 -6.96 -26.61 1.74
C CYS A 9 -7.68 -25.63 0.81
N GLY A 10 -7.50 -25.73 -0.51
CA GLY A 10 -8.06 -24.74 -1.44
C GLY A 10 -7.25 -23.44 -1.55
N GLY A 11 -6.13 -23.30 -0.84
CA GLY A 11 -5.27 -22.12 -0.89
C GLY A 11 -4.52 -21.94 -2.22
N PRO A 12 -3.93 -20.75 -2.49
CA PRO A 12 -3.26 -20.42 -3.75
C PRO A 12 -1.82 -20.95 -3.81
N HIS A 13 -1.64 -22.24 -3.55
CA HIS A 13 -0.36 -22.95 -3.61
C HIS A 13 -0.56 -24.44 -3.88
N ARG A 14 0.54 -25.18 -4.14
CA ARG A 14 0.49 -26.65 -4.35
C ARG A 14 0.33 -27.42 -3.03
N SER A 15 -0.35 -28.56 -3.05
CA SER A 15 -0.59 -29.38 -1.85
C SER A 15 0.66 -29.87 -1.13
N ASN A 16 1.77 -30.07 -1.84
CA ASN A 16 3.06 -30.49 -1.26
C ASN A 16 3.95 -29.31 -0.83
N SER A 17 3.50 -28.07 -1.01
CA SER A 17 4.24 -26.88 -0.60
C SER A 17 4.36 -26.80 0.91
N HIS A 18 5.51 -26.31 1.40
CA HIS A 18 5.67 -25.91 2.81
C HIS A 18 4.72 -24.78 3.23
N LYS A 19 4.18 -24.02 2.26
CA LYS A 19 3.18 -22.97 2.50
C LYS A 19 1.79 -23.52 2.83
N CYS A 20 1.56 -24.83 2.64
CA CYS A 20 0.30 -25.47 2.98
C CYS A 20 0.26 -25.74 4.48
N LEU A 21 -0.51 -24.95 5.25
CA LEU A 21 -0.76 -25.19 6.68
C LEU A 21 -1.34 -26.59 6.96
N VAL A 22 -1.94 -27.15 5.92
CA VAL A 22 -2.63 -28.43 5.90
C VAL A 22 -1.71 -29.58 5.42
N ARG A 23 -0.43 -29.32 5.18
CA ARG A 23 0.50 -30.33 4.69
C ARG A 23 0.47 -31.54 5.63
N PRO A 24 0.04 -32.74 5.16
CA PRO A 24 0.01 -33.91 6.01
C PRO A 24 1.42 -34.21 6.51
N THR A 25 1.61 -34.21 7.82
CA THR A 25 2.89 -34.52 8.48
C THR A 25 3.12 -36.03 8.60
N ARG A 26 2.07 -36.84 8.42
CA ARG A 26 2.12 -38.30 8.48
C ARG A 26 1.80 -38.94 7.13
N SER A 27 2.47 -40.04 6.83
CA SER A 27 2.18 -40.96 5.73
C SER A 27 0.85 -41.66 6.02
N GLY A 28 -0.27 -41.01 5.69
CA GLY A 28 -1.61 -41.53 5.89
C GLY A 28 -2.66 -40.65 5.24
N LYS A 29 -3.78 -41.26 4.82
CA LYS A 29 -4.88 -40.52 4.19
C LYS A 29 -5.59 -39.70 5.28
N PRO A 30 -5.79 -38.38 5.10
CA PRO A 30 -6.49 -37.56 6.09
C PRO A 30 -7.93 -38.03 6.32
N THR A 31 -8.43 -37.89 7.54
CA THR A 31 -9.83 -38.20 7.88
C THR A 31 -10.78 -37.15 7.28
N LYS A 32 -12.08 -37.48 7.17
CA LYS A 32 -13.09 -36.57 6.61
C LYS A 32 -13.21 -35.27 7.40
N GLU A 33 -13.10 -35.34 8.74
CA GLU A 33 -13.12 -34.17 9.62
C GLU A 33 -11.89 -33.29 9.44
N GLN A 34 -10.71 -33.89 9.36
CA GLN A 34 -9.47 -33.16 9.07
C GLN A 34 -9.59 -32.42 7.72
N MET A 35 -10.11 -33.09 6.69
CA MET A 35 -10.35 -32.47 5.38
C MET A 35 -11.34 -31.30 5.43
N LYS A 36 -12.31 -31.31 6.35
CA LYS A 36 -13.24 -30.18 6.53
C LYS A 36 -12.52 -28.97 7.12
N THR A 37 -11.76 -29.18 8.20
CA THR A 37 -10.96 -28.12 8.83
C THR A 37 -9.96 -27.52 7.85
N PHE A 38 -9.32 -28.38 7.07
CA PHE A 38 -8.36 -28.00 6.04
C PHE A 38 -8.94 -27.07 4.99
N ARG A 39 -10.12 -27.40 4.46
CA ARG A 39 -10.84 -26.55 3.50
C ARG A 39 -11.21 -25.21 4.11
N GLN A 40 -11.67 -25.20 5.36
CA GLN A 40 -12.07 -23.97 6.03
C GLN A 40 -10.88 -23.02 6.26
N VAL A 41 -9.72 -23.56 6.65
CA VAL A 41 -8.50 -22.77 6.85
C VAL A 41 -7.96 -22.25 5.51
N GLY A 42 -7.85 -23.09 4.48
CA GLY A 42 -7.29 -22.64 3.20
C GLY A 42 -8.20 -21.73 2.40
N GLU A 43 -9.52 -21.81 2.56
CA GLU A 43 -10.44 -20.82 1.99
C GLU A 43 -10.19 -19.43 2.58
N ARG A 44 -9.95 -19.32 3.90
CA ARG A 44 -9.63 -18.04 4.55
C ARG A 44 -8.34 -17.43 3.97
N GLU A 45 -7.30 -18.23 3.80
CA GLU A 45 -6.05 -17.76 3.18
C GLU A 45 -6.24 -17.34 1.73
N TYR A 46 -7.01 -18.10 0.96
CA TYR A 46 -7.32 -17.76 -0.43
C TYR A 46 -8.01 -16.40 -0.53
N GLN A 47 -9.01 -16.15 0.32
CA GLN A 47 -9.71 -14.87 0.38
C GLN A 47 -8.82 -13.71 0.86
N ALA A 48 -7.88 -13.97 1.77
CA ALA A 48 -6.91 -12.95 2.19
C ALA A 48 -5.99 -12.54 1.04
N VAL A 49 -5.50 -13.50 0.25
CA VAL A 49 -4.66 -13.21 -0.92
C VAL A 49 -5.43 -12.46 -2.01
N LEU A 50 -6.69 -12.81 -2.27
CA LEU A 50 -7.53 -12.07 -3.21
C LEU A 50 -7.72 -10.62 -2.77
N ARG A 51 -7.99 -10.38 -1.48
CA ARG A 51 -8.10 -9.02 -0.93
C ARG A 51 -6.79 -8.25 -1.00
N ALA A 52 -5.66 -8.88 -0.69
CA ALA A 52 -4.36 -8.23 -0.80
C ALA A 52 -4.05 -7.81 -2.24
N LYS A 53 -4.34 -8.67 -3.22
CA LYS A 53 -4.17 -8.32 -4.64
C LYS A 53 -5.06 -7.17 -5.09
N ALA A 54 -6.33 -7.18 -4.68
CA ALA A 54 -7.24 -6.08 -4.98
C ALA A 54 -6.75 -4.76 -4.35
N ALA A 55 -6.24 -4.82 -3.12
CA ALA A 55 -5.66 -3.66 -2.45
C ALA A 55 -4.39 -3.14 -3.17
N GLU A 56 -3.50 -4.04 -3.59
CA GLU A 56 -2.31 -3.71 -4.37
C GLU A 56 -2.67 -3.01 -5.70
N GLU A 57 -3.64 -3.54 -6.44
CA GLU A 57 -4.13 -2.94 -7.69
C GLU A 57 -4.76 -1.56 -7.45
N SER A 58 -5.54 -1.41 -6.37
CA SER A 58 -6.13 -0.11 -6.01
C SER A 58 -5.08 0.93 -5.60
N ALA A 59 -4.02 0.51 -4.91
CA ALA A 59 -2.94 1.39 -4.51
C ALA A 59 -2.11 1.82 -5.73
N ALA A 60 -1.77 0.89 -6.63
CA ALA A 60 -1.05 1.21 -7.86
C ALA A 60 -1.84 2.19 -8.75
N SER A 61 -3.17 2.02 -8.84
CA SER A 61 -4.05 2.97 -9.53
C SER A 61 -4.04 4.34 -8.85
N ALA A 62 -4.18 4.42 -7.53
CA ALA A 62 -4.13 5.69 -6.80
C ALA A 62 -2.78 6.43 -6.94
N GLU A 63 -1.68 5.67 -7.03
CA GLU A 63 -0.33 6.21 -7.25
C GLU A 63 -0.24 6.83 -8.65
N SER A 64 -0.72 6.14 -9.70
CA SER A 64 -0.76 6.68 -11.08
C SER A 64 -1.58 7.96 -11.21
N ASN A 65 -2.69 8.08 -10.48
CA ASN A 65 -3.52 9.30 -10.45
C ASN A 65 -2.84 10.47 -9.73
N ASN A 66 -1.93 10.22 -8.77
CA ASN A 66 -1.17 11.29 -8.10
C ASN A 66 -0.10 11.89 -9.00
N ILE A 67 0.60 11.07 -9.80
CA ILE A 67 1.66 11.56 -10.71
C ILE A 67 1.07 12.51 -11.77
N ASP A 68 -0.12 12.19 -12.27
CA ASP A 68 -0.85 13.01 -13.26
C ASP A 68 -1.36 14.34 -12.66
N LEU A 69 -1.76 14.32 -11.38
CA LEU A 69 -2.17 15.51 -10.64
C LEU A 69 -0.99 16.45 -10.35
N THR A 70 0.18 15.92 -9.97
CA THR A 70 1.39 16.72 -9.71
C THR A 70 1.98 17.30 -11.00
N ASN A 71 1.91 16.57 -12.12
CA ASN A 71 2.36 17.07 -13.42
C ASN A 71 1.42 18.15 -13.98
N SER A 72 0.13 18.10 -13.61
CA SER A 72 -0.85 19.15 -13.95
C SER A 72 -0.76 20.39 -13.05
N GLN A 73 -0.11 20.32 -11.88
CA GLN A 73 0.08 21.47 -10.97
C GLN A 73 1.35 22.29 -11.24
N GLU A 74 2.27 21.80 -12.07
CA GLU A 74 3.54 22.51 -12.35
C GLU A 74 3.39 23.65 -13.39
N SER A 75 2.19 23.89 -13.93
CA SER A 75 1.95 24.96 -14.93
C SER A 75 1.31 26.25 -14.38
N GLU A 76 1.16 26.44 -13.07
CA GLU A 76 0.44 27.61 -12.51
C GLU A 76 1.24 28.43 -11.46
N ILE A 77 2.57 28.47 -11.58
CA ILE A 77 3.41 29.39 -10.78
C ILE A 77 4.29 30.24 -11.71
N ASP A 78 3.67 30.95 -12.65
CA ASP A 78 4.31 32.10 -13.28
C ASP A 78 3.27 33.22 -13.42
N GLY A 79 3.60 34.38 -12.86
CA GLY A 79 2.77 35.58 -13.00
C GLY A 79 2.42 36.24 -11.67
N ASN A 80 3.25 37.22 -11.33
CA ASN A 80 2.91 38.41 -10.55
C ASN A 80 3.18 38.35 -9.03
N ILE A 81 4.47 38.42 -8.67
CA ILE A 81 4.92 39.03 -7.40
C ILE A 81 5.52 40.40 -7.73
N ASP A 82 4.76 41.29 -8.37
CA ASP A 82 5.15 42.70 -8.53
C ASP A 82 4.45 43.56 -7.49
N ASN A 83 4.86 43.45 -6.22
CA ASN A 83 4.69 44.57 -5.29
C ASN A 83 5.68 44.52 -4.11
N ILE A 84 6.97 44.67 -4.41
CA ILE A 84 7.93 45.17 -3.41
C ILE A 84 8.07 46.67 -3.67
N GLN A 85 7.17 47.47 -3.10
CA GLN A 85 7.40 48.90 -3.00
C GLN A 85 8.34 49.17 -1.82
N ALA A 86 9.62 49.36 -2.14
CA ALA A 86 10.64 49.82 -1.21
C ALA A 86 10.43 51.31 -0.88
N SER A 87 10.41 51.64 0.41
CA SER A 87 10.52 53.02 0.90
C SER A 87 11.83 53.17 1.69
N PRO A 88 12.56 54.29 1.57
CA PRO A 88 13.96 54.36 1.97
C PRO A 88 14.14 54.48 3.49
N ILE A 89 15.26 53.92 3.95
CA ILE A 89 15.85 54.13 5.27
C ILE A 89 16.24 55.61 5.44
N GLU A 90 15.80 56.21 6.54
CA GLU A 90 16.44 57.39 7.09
C GLU A 90 16.41 57.35 8.64
N ASN A 91 17.50 56.81 9.19
CA ASN A 91 17.93 57.12 10.55
C ASN A 91 18.73 58.43 10.51
N PRO A 92 18.58 59.29 11.53
CA PRO A 92 19.79 59.62 12.26
C PRO A 92 19.58 59.67 13.78
N THR A 93 20.34 58.81 14.46
CA THR A 93 21.17 59.08 15.64
C THR A 93 21.00 60.43 16.35
N GLY A 94 20.72 60.39 17.66
CA GLY A 94 21.41 61.27 18.60
C GLY A 94 20.67 61.70 19.88
N GLY A 95 21.08 61.13 21.02
CA GLY A 95 21.00 61.74 22.36
C GLY A 95 20.04 61.05 23.33
N ALA A 96 20.49 60.15 24.23
CA ALA A 96 21.10 60.44 25.55
C ALA A 96 20.05 61.04 26.53
N SER A 97 19.79 60.58 27.75
CA SER A 97 20.46 59.69 28.70
C SER A 97 19.46 59.33 29.83
N ARG A 98 19.66 58.14 30.45
CA ARG A 98 19.57 57.78 31.89
C ARG A 98 18.81 58.77 32.81
N LEU A 99 17.81 58.38 33.59
CA LEU A 99 17.79 57.39 34.70
C LEU A 99 16.33 57.05 35.04
#